data_AF-A0A376W3D6-F1
#
_entry.id   AF-A0A376W3D6-F1
#
_cell.length_a   1.000
_cell.length_b   1.000
_cell.length_c   1.000
_cell.angle_alpha   90.00
_cell.angle_beta   90.00
_cell.angle_gamma   90.00
#
_symmetry.space_group_name_H-M   'P 1'
#
loop_
_entity.id
_entity.type
_entity.pdbx_description
1 polymer ?
#
loop_
_entity_poly.entity_id
_entity_poly.type
_entity_poly.pdbx_seq_one_letter_code
_entity_poly.pdbx_strand_id
1 'polypeptide(L)'
;MPHGKKITAGVHAENGHMAVQLWHTGRISHASLQPGGQAPVAPSALSAGTRTSLRDENGQAIRVETSMPRALELGEIQGIVNDFRQAIANAREAGFDLVELHSAHGYLLHQFLSPSSNHRTDQYGGSVENRARLVLEVVDAGIEEWGADRIGHSHFANRYFPEHG
;
A
#
# COMPACT_ATOMS: atom_id res chain seq x y z
N MET A 1 -7.72 15.52 -9.58
CA MET A 1 -7.22 14.53 -10.57
C MET A 1 -8.03 14.58 -11.89
N PRO A 2 -7.57 15.27 -12.96
CA PRO A 2 -8.38 15.47 -14.17
C PRO A 2 -8.63 14.19 -14.99
N HIS A 3 -7.66 13.29 -15.05
CA HIS A 3 -7.76 12.06 -15.84
C HIS A 3 -8.70 11.03 -15.18
N GLY A 4 -8.65 10.90 -13.85
CA GLY A 4 -9.55 10.02 -13.11
C GLY A 4 -11.02 10.34 -13.36
N LYS A 5 -11.39 11.63 -13.29
CA LYS A 5 -12.76 12.12 -13.55
C LYS A 5 -13.28 11.75 -14.94
N LYS A 6 -12.42 11.79 -15.97
CA LYS A 6 -12.83 11.44 -17.35
C LYS A 6 -13.10 9.94 -17.49
N ILE A 7 -12.29 9.11 -16.84
CA ILE A 7 -12.41 7.66 -16.90
C ILE A 7 -13.67 7.20 -16.15
N THR A 8 -13.85 7.67 -14.90
CA THR A 8 -15.03 7.34 -14.09
C THR A 8 -16.33 7.81 -14.75
N ALA A 9 -16.37 9.04 -15.29
CA ALA A 9 -17.52 9.53 -16.04
C ALA A 9 -17.84 8.68 -17.27
N GLY A 10 -16.83 8.19 -17.99
CA GLY A 10 -17.04 7.28 -19.12
C GLY A 10 -17.64 5.94 -18.70
N VAL A 11 -17.17 5.36 -17.60
CA VAL A 11 -17.75 4.12 -17.04
C VAL A 11 -19.19 4.33 -16.60
N HIS A 12 -19.46 5.46 -15.91
CA HIS A 12 -20.80 5.80 -15.43
C HIS A 12 -21.78 6.11 -16.55
N ALA A 13 -21.33 6.68 -17.67
CA ALA A 13 -22.16 6.90 -18.86
C ALA A 13 -22.72 5.59 -19.43
N GLU A 14 -22.03 4.48 -19.22
CA GLU A 14 -22.44 3.13 -19.61
C GLU A 14 -23.10 2.35 -18.44
N ASN A 15 -23.52 3.04 -17.38
CA ASN A 15 -24.10 2.47 -16.14
C ASN A 15 -23.17 1.46 -15.41
N GLY A 16 -21.86 1.57 -15.60
CA GLY A 16 -20.88 0.77 -14.85
C GLY A 16 -20.58 1.33 -13.46
N HIS A 17 -19.85 0.55 -12.66
CA HIS A 17 -19.27 0.98 -11.38
C HIS A 17 -17.75 0.74 -11.38
N MET A 18 -17.00 1.59 -10.68
CA MET A 18 -15.54 1.53 -10.65
C MET A 18 -14.97 1.73 -9.25
N ALA A 19 -14.14 0.77 -8.83
CA ALA A 19 -13.29 0.90 -7.66
C ALA A 19 -11.87 1.30 -8.06
N VAL A 20 -11.15 2.00 -7.18
CA VAL A 20 -9.69 2.23 -7.32
C VAL A 20 -8.93 1.48 -6.26
N GLN A 21 -7.92 0.72 -6.66
CA GLN A 21 -6.99 0.08 -5.73
C GLN A 21 -5.88 1.07 -5.34
N LEU A 22 -5.77 1.37 -4.03
CA LEU A 22 -4.74 2.23 -3.47
C LEU A 22 -3.65 1.39 -2.83
N TRP A 23 -2.40 1.71 -3.17
CA TRP A 23 -1.23 0.95 -2.71
C TRP A 23 -0.07 1.87 -2.34
N HIS A 24 0.76 1.37 -1.43
CA HIS A 24 2.11 1.86 -1.20
C HIS A 24 3.06 0.68 -1.35
N THR A 25 4.01 0.75 -2.28
CA THR A 25 4.81 -0.44 -2.65
C THR A 25 5.83 -0.85 -1.58
N GLY A 26 6.27 0.10 -0.76
CA GLY A 26 7.25 -0.15 0.30
C GLY A 26 8.56 -0.67 -0.28
N ARG A 27 9.10 -1.77 0.28
CA ARG A 27 10.36 -2.36 -0.22
C ARG A 27 10.32 -2.97 -1.63
N ILE A 28 9.16 -3.13 -2.26
CA ILE A 28 9.06 -3.57 -3.66
C ILE A 28 9.17 -2.33 -4.56
N SER A 29 10.33 -1.67 -4.51
CA SER A 29 10.59 -0.40 -5.20
C SER A 29 12.07 -0.29 -5.56
N HIS A 30 12.43 0.78 -6.28
CA HIS A 30 13.80 1.12 -6.62
C HIS A 30 14.07 2.59 -6.30
N ALA A 31 15.27 2.91 -5.83
CA ALA A 31 15.66 4.25 -5.39
C ALA A 31 15.47 5.31 -6.49
N SER A 32 15.67 4.93 -7.77
CA SER A 32 15.43 5.84 -8.91
C SER A 32 13.97 6.28 -9.09
N LEU A 33 13.02 5.58 -8.46
CA LEU A 33 11.59 5.95 -8.46
C LEU A 33 11.20 6.77 -7.22
N GLN A 34 12.10 6.92 -6.25
CA GLN A 34 11.80 7.60 -5.01
C GLN A 34 12.11 9.10 -5.11
N PRO A 35 11.38 9.95 -4.37
CA PRO A 35 11.71 11.37 -4.26
C PRO A 35 13.18 11.57 -3.87
N GLY A 36 13.91 12.38 -4.63
CA GLY A 36 15.32 12.66 -4.38
C GLY A 36 16.26 11.45 -4.49
N GLY A 37 15.85 10.37 -5.16
CA GLY A 37 16.68 9.18 -5.36
C GLY A 37 16.95 8.39 -4.07
N GLN A 38 16.13 8.57 -3.04
CA GLN A 38 16.35 7.98 -1.72
C GLN A 38 15.97 6.49 -1.67
N ALA A 39 16.39 5.81 -0.61
CA ALA A 39 15.97 4.43 -0.36
C ALA A 39 14.44 4.37 -0.15
N PRO A 40 13.75 3.34 -0.68
CA PRO A 40 12.34 3.13 -0.36
C PRO A 40 12.15 2.80 1.13
N VAL A 41 10.91 2.87 1.61
CA VAL A 41 10.58 2.65 3.03
C VAL A 41 9.90 1.30 3.28
N ALA A 42 10.06 0.76 4.48
CA ALA A 42 9.47 -0.51 4.92
C ALA A 42 9.34 -0.55 6.46
N PRO A 43 8.64 -1.53 7.07
CA PRO A 43 8.65 -1.71 8.52
C PRO A 43 10.04 -2.03 9.07
N SER A 44 10.88 -2.72 8.30
CA SER A 44 12.25 -3.09 8.67
C SER A 44 13.19 -2.97 7.48
N ALA A 45 14.47 -2.70 7.74
CA ALA A 45 15.51 -2.67 6.73
C ALA A 45 15.87 -4.09 6.27
N LEU A 46 14.95 -4.73 5.52
CA LEU A 46 15.11 -6.06 4.94
C LEU A 46 14.81 -6.02 3.44
N SER A 47 15.77 -6.42 2.60
CA SER A 47 15.59 -6.49 1.15
C SER A 47 14.40 -7.37 0.79
N ALA A 48 13.69 -7.02 -0.29
CA ALA A 48 12.58 -7.82 -0.77
C ALA A 48 13.01 -9.10 -1.49
N GLY A 49 14.29 -9.20 -1.91
CA GLY A 49 14.81 -10.36 -2.63
C GLY A 49 14.11 -10.62 -3.97
N THR A 50 13.59 -9.58 -4.62
CA THR A 50 12.81 -9.68 -5.86
C THR A 50 13.16 -8.56 -6.83
N ARG A 51 12.44 -8.49 -7.96
CA ARG A 51 12.60 -7.47 -8.99
C ARG A 51 11.38 -6.57 -9.10
N THR A 52 11.60 -5.31 -9.47
CA THR A 52 10.56 -4.35 -9.88
C THR A 52 10.73 -3.98 -11.35
N SER A 53 9.73 -3.30 -11.93
CA SER A 53 9.75 -2.86 -13.33
C SER A 53 10.09 -1.38 -13.43
N LEU A 54 11.09 -1.04 -14.22
CA LEU A 54 11.41 0.33 -14.64
C LEU A 54 11.16 0.50 -16.14
N ARG A 55 11.35 1.71 -16.65
CA ARG A 55 11.41 1.99 -18.08
C ARG A 55 12.84 2.37 -18.47
N ASP A 56 13.31 1.86 -19.59
CA ASP A 56 14.57 2.30 -20.21
C ASP A 56 14.39 3.64 -20.96
N GLU A 57 15.47 4.11 -21.60
CA GLU A 57 15.48 5.37 -22.36
C GLU A 57 14.51 5.37 -23.55
N ASN A 58 14.14 4.19 -24.06
CA ASN A 58 13.17 4.01 -25.13
C ASN A 58 11.74 3.82 -24.61
N GLY A 59 11.54 3.89 -23.29
CA GLY A 59 10.25 3.70 -22.62
C GLY A 59 9.84 2.23 -22.46
N GLN A 60 10.70 1.27 -22.82
CA GLN A 60 10.42 -0.15 -22.72
C GLN A 60 10.56 -0.65 -21.28
N ALA A 61 9.67 -1.55 -20.87
CA ALA A 61 9.70 -2.12 -19.52
C ALA A 61 10.92 -3.04 -19.33
N ILE A 62 11.71 -2.79 -18.28
CA ILE A 62 12.86 -3.58 -17.87
C ILE A 62 12.72 -4.05 -16.42
N ARG A 63 13.30 -5.20 -16.07
CA ARG A 63 13.25 -5.77 -14.71
C ARG A 63 14.56 -5.51 -13.98
N VAL A 64 14.48 -4.85 -12.83
CA VAL A 64 15.64 -4.51 -11.99
C VAL A 64 15.44 -5.01 -10.59
N GLU A 65 16.53 -5.26 -9.86
CA GLU A 65 16.46 -5.66 -8.47
C GLU A 65 15.92 -4.54 -7.59
N THR A 66 15.14 -4.89 -6.57
CA THR A 66 14.60 -3.91 -5.62
C THR A 66 15.71 -3.31 -4.77
N SER A 67 15.67 -2.00 -4.55
CA SER A 67 16.65 -1.33 -3.68
C SER A 67 16.44 -1.72 -2.21
N MET A 68 17.53 -1.66 -1.44
CA MET A 68 17.49 -1.89 0.00
C MET A 68 16.63 -0.82 0.70
N PRO A 69 15.57 -1.17 1.43
CA PRO A 69 14.73 -0.17 2.10
C PRO A 69 15.35 0.35 3.40
N ARG A 70 14.91 1.54 3.81
CA ARG A 70 15.06 2.04 5.19
C ARG A 70 13.84 1.64 6.02
N ALA A 71 14.04 1.33 7.30
CA ALA A 71 12.94 1.16 8.25
C ALA A 71 12.27 2.51 8.53
N LEU A 72 10.93 2.57 8.48
CA LEU A 72 10.18 3.75 8.90
C LEU A 72 10.44 4.09 10.36
N GLU A 73 10.70 5.35 10.66
CA GLU A 73 10.70 5.84 12.03
C GLU A 73 9.25 5.88 12.56
N LEU A 74 9.09 5.73 13.86
CA LEU A 74 7.76 5.73 14.50
C LEU A 74 6.95 6.99 14.16
N GLY A 75 7.61 8.16 14.13
CA GLY A 75 6.98 9.44 13.79
C GLY A 75 6.56 9.59 12.32
N GLU A 76 7.04 8.73 11.42
CA GLU A 76 6.70 8.78 9.98
C GLU A 76 5.41 8.01 9.68
N ILE A 77 4.98 7.09 10.56
CA ILE A 77 3.86 6.19 10.29
C ILE A 77 2.54 6.95 10.14
N GLN A 78 2.32 7.99 10.95
CA GLN A 78 1.12 8.82 10.82
C GLN A 78 1.07 9.60 9.49
N GLY A 79 2.23 9.90 8.90
CA GLY A 79 2.31 10.44 7.54
C GLY A 79 1.75 9.46 6.51
N ILE A 80 2.11 8.17 6.61
CA ILE A 80 1.58 7.12 5.73
C ILE A 80 0.05 7.00 5.86
N VAL A 81 -0.48 7.02 7.08
CA VAL A 81 -1.94 6.98 7.32
C VAL A 81 -2.62 8.18 6.64
N ASN A 82 -2.08 9.39 6.82
CA ASN A 82 -2.62 10.59 6.19
C ASN A 82 -2.50 10.57 4.65
N ASP A 83 -1.45 9.98 4.09
CA ASP A 83 -1.31 9.83 2.63
C ASP A 83 -2.41 8.93 2.06
N PHE A 84 -2.75 7.82 2.75
CA PHE A 84 -3.90 7.00 2.37
C PHE A 84 -5.21 7.76 2.50
N ARG A 85 -5.45 8.46 3.63
CA ARG A 85 -6.65 9.31 3.82
C ARG A 85 -6.80 10.31 2.69
N GLN A 86 -5.71 11.01 2.33
CA GLN A 86 -5.72 11.99 1.25
C GLN A 86 -5.96 11.34 -0.12
N ALA A 87 -5.40 10.15 -0.37
CA ALA A 87 -5.66 9.41 -1.60
C ALA A 87 -7.13 8.96 -1.72
N ILE A 88 -7.77 8.59 -0.61
CA ILE A 88 -9.20 8.26 -0.52
C ILE A 88 -10.05 9.49 -0.84
N ALA A 89 -9.74 10.65 -0.23
CA ALA A 89 -10.39 11.93 -0.54
C ALA A 89 -10.28 12.26 -2.03
N ASN A 90 -9.09 12.10 -2.61
CA ASN A 90 -8.85 12.36 -4.02
C ASN A 90 -9.63 11.38 -4.93
N ALA A 91 -9.78 10.11 -4.52
CA ALA A 91 -10.55 9.10 -5.25
C ALA A 91 -12.05 9.45 -5.26
N ARG A 92 -12.59 9.90 -4.11
CA ARG A 92 -13.95 10.42 -4.01
C ARG A 92 -14.17 11.59 -4.96
N GLU A 93 -13.27 12.56 -4.94
CA GLU A 93 -13.35 13.72 -5.82
C GLU A 93 -13.23 13.32 -7.30
N ALA A 94 -12.48 12.26 -7.60
CA ALA A 94 -12.33 11.71 -8.95
C ALA A 94 -13.56 10.92 -9.44
N GLY A 95 -14.57 10.70 -8.59
CA GLY A 95 -15.81 10.02 -8.97
C GLY A 95 -15.71 8.49 -8.95
N PHE A 96 -14.77 7.90 -8.21
CA PHE A 96 -14.81 6.46 -7.97
C PHE A 96 -16.00 6.10 -7.07
N ASP A 97 -16.53 4.88 -7.20
CA ASP A 97 -17.63 4.38 -6.38
C ASP A 97 -17.15 3.81 -5.05
N LEU A 98 -15.94 3.23 -5.06
CA LEU A 98 -15.31 2.50 -3.96
C LEU A 98 -13.77 2.67 -4.00
N VAL A 99 -13.13 2.45 -2.86
CA VAL A 99 -11.68 2.28 -2.73
C VAL A 99 -11.39 0.86 -2.27
N GLU A 100 -10.37 0.25 -2.85
CA GLU A 100 -9.77 -0.98 -2.33
C GLU A 100 -8.37 -0.69 -1.76
N LEU A 101 -8.18 -0.91 -0.47
CA LEU A 101 -6.88 -0.81 0.18
C LEU A 101 -6.04 -2.07 -0.11
N HIS A 102 -4.90 -1.90 -0.77
CA HIS A 102 -4.06 -3.02 -1.14
C HIS A 102 -3.17 -3.51 0.02
N SER A 103 -3.61 -4.56 0.69
CA SER A 103 -2.91 -5.19 1.83
C SER A 103 -2.48 -6.62 1.55
N ALA A 104 -2.10 -6.88 0.30
CA ALA A 104 -1.70 -8.19 -0.21
C ALA A 104 -0.38 -8.10 -1.01
N HIS A 105 0.07 -9.24 -1.53
CA HIS A 105 1.17 -9.35 -2.50
C HIS A 105 2.54 -8.76 -2.09
N GLY A 106 2.72 -8.46 -0.80
CA GLY A 106 4.02 -8.06 -0.25
C GLY A 106 4.30 -6.57 -0.32
N TYR A 107 3.29 -5.74 -0.58
CA TYR A 107 3.38 -4.27 -0.49
C TYR A 107 3.27 -3.78 0.96
N LEU A 108 3.39 -2.48 1.20
CA LEU A 108 3.69 -1.91 2.53
C LEU A 108 2.77 -2.42 3.64
N LEU A 109 1.45 -2.41 3.42
CA LEU A 109 0.48 -2.90 4.41
C LEU A 109 0.69 -4.40 4.72
N HIS A 110 0.95 -5.23 3.70
CA HIS A 110 1.30 -6.63 3.90
C HIS A 110 2.68 -6.81 4.58
N GLN A 111 3.64 -5.91 4.30
CA GLN A 111 4.96 -5.94 4.92
C GLN A 111 4.85 -5.75 6.44
N PHE A 112 3.95 -4.89 6.92
CA PHE A 112 3.67 -4.72 8.34
C PHE A 112 2.97 -5.95 8.95
N LEU A 113 2.01 -6.54 8.25
CA LEU A 113 1.27 -7.72 8.72
C LEU A 113 2.17 -8.96 8.90
N SER A 114 3.12 -9.18 7.98
CA SER A 114 3.90 -10.41 7.94
C SER A 114 5.10 -10.37 8.90
N PRO A 115 5.29 -11.40 9.76
CA PRO A 115 6.45 -11.49 10.65
C PRO A 115 7.76 -11.70 9.87
N SER A 116 7.73 -12.17 8.62
CA SER A 116 8.94 -12.35 7.79
C SER A 116 9.52 -11.04 7.24
N SER A 117 8.77 -9.94 7.32
CA SER A 117 9.17 -8.62 6.84
C SER A 117 9.13 -7.54 7.91
N ASN A 118 8.47 -7.81 9.03
CA ASN A 118 8.33 -6.88 10.15
C ASN A 118 9.05 -7.42 11.38
N HIS A 119 10.27 -6.93 11.59
CA HIS A 119 11.11 -7.21 12.76
C HIS A 119 11.12 -6.01 13.73
N ARG A 120 10.09 -5.14 13.69
CA ARG A 120 10.00 -4.02 14.63
C ARG A 120 9.77 -4.53 16.05
N THR A 121 10.30 -3.78 17.01
CA THR A 121 10.16 -4.03 18.45
C THR A 121 9.24 -3.03 19.14
N ASP A 122 8.65 -2.11 18.39
CA ASP A 122 7.69 -1.12 18.87
C ASP A 122 6.23 -1.60 18.71
N GLN A 123 5.28 -0.70 18.94
CA GLN A 123 3.84 -0.96 18.85
C GLN A 123 3.33 -1.36 17.45
N TYR A 124 4.18 -1.33 16.42
CA TYR A 124 3.85 -1.77 15.06
C TYR A 124 4.52 -3.11 14.69
N GLY A 125 5.19 -3.80 15.64
CA GLY A 125 5.78 -5.13 15.43
C GLY A 125 5.59 -6.08 16.62
N GLY A 126 6.12 -7.29 16.49
CA GLY A 126 5.96 -8.33 17.51
C GLY A 126 4.62 -9.07 17.39
N SER A 127 3.62 -8.71 18.20
CA SER A 127 2.34 -9.43 18.25
C SER A 127 1.48 -9.24 16.99
N VAL A 128 0.45 -10.07 16.80
CA VAL A 128 -0.46 -9.95 15.65
C VAL A 128 -1.23 -8.62 15.68
N GLU A 129 -1.63 -8.17 16.87
CA GLU A 129 -2.33 -6.90 17.09
C GLU A 129 -1.45 -5.72 16.67
N ASN A 130 -0.17 -5.74 17.05
CA ASN A 130 0.78 -4.71 16.67
C ASN A 130 1.05 -4.71 15.16
N ARG A 131 1.22 -5.88 14.55
CA ARG A 131 1.43 -6.00 13.09
C ARG A 131 0.20 -5.57 12.27
N ALA A 132 -1.00 -5.77 12.79
CA ALA A 132 -2.26 -5.32 12.17
C ALA A 132 -2.54 -3.82 12.37
N ARG A 133 -1.90 -3.18 13.36
CA ARG A 133 -2.18 -1.79 13.77
C ARG A 133 -2.21 -0.80 12.61
N LEU A 134 -1.17 -0.78 11.76
CA LEU A 134 -1.12 0.15 10.62
C LEU A 134 -2.29 -0.04 9.65
N VAL A 135 -2.64 -1.30 9.37
CA VAL A 135 -3.74 -1.60 8.43
C VAL A 135 -5.06 -1.10 8.99
N LEU A 136 -5.30 -1.33 10.28
CA LEU A 136 -6.51 -0.86 10.96
C LEU A 136 -6.56 0.68 11.03
N GLU A 137 -5.45 1.34 11.34
CA GLU A 137 -5.36 2.82 11.33
C GLU A 137 -5.69 3.40 9.94
N VAL A 138 -5.24 2.75 8.86
CA VAL A 138 -5.58 3.17 7.49
C VAL A 138 -7.05 2.90 7.14
N VAL A 139 -7.62 1.79 7.60
CA VAL A 139 -9.05 1.48 7.42
C VAL A 139 -9.91 2.51 8.16
N ASP A 140 -9.61 2.78 9.43
CA ASP A 140 -10.34 3.75 10.25
C ASP A 140 -10.27 5.14 9.64
N ALA A 141 -9.08 5.59 9.21
CA ALA A 141 -8.93 6.88 8.52
C ALA A 141 -9.72 6.95 7.20
N GLY A 142 -9.84 5.84 6.46
CA GLY A 142 -10.66 5.75 5.26
C GLY A 142 -12.16 5.81 5.55
N ILE A 143 -12.60 5.14 6.61
CA ILE A 143 -13.99 5.17 7.09
C ILE A 143 -14.36 6.58 7.52
N GLU A 144 -13.49 7.28 8.24
CA GLU A 144 -13.71 8.67 8.65
C GLU A 144 -13.78 9.62 7.43
N GLU A 145 -12.98 9.40 6.40
CA GLU A 145 -12.93 10.28 5.22
C GLU A 145 -14.12 10.10 4.26
N TRP A 146 -14.58 8.87 4.02
CA TRP A 146 -15.60 8.58 3.00
C TRP A 146 -16.76 7.70 3.47
N GLY A 147 -16.58 6.90 4.52
CA GLY A 147 -17.61 6.01 5.05
C GLY A 147 -17.33 4.54 4.77
N ALA A 148 -17.77 3.68 5.69
CA ALA A 148 -17.46 2.26 5.67
C ALA A 148 -18.05 1.50 4.47
N ASP A 149 -19.16 1.97 3.89
CA ASP A 149 -19.77 1.41 2.68
C ASP A 149 -18.92 1.65 1.42
N ARG A 150 -17.85 2.44 1.52
CA ARG A 150 -16.97 2.85 0.41
C ARG A 150 -15.57 2.25 0.47
N ILE A 151 -15.22 1.56 1.55
CA ILE A 151 -13.88 1.05 1.80
C ILE A 151 -13.87 -0.47 1.75
N GLY A 152 -13.22 -1.02 0.73
CA GLY A 152 -12.81 -2.42 0.63
C GLY A 152 -11.34 -2.61 1.00
N HIS A 153 -10.98 -3.83 1.38
CA HIS A 153 -9.60 -4.22 1.69
C HIS A 153 -9.29 -5.56 1.03
N SER A 154 -8.21 -5.61 0.25
CA SER A 154 -7.71 -6.86 -0.30
C SER A 154 -6.68 -7.47 0.64
N HIS A 155 -7.00 -8.65 1.17
CA HIS A 155 -6.13 -9.43 2.04
C HIS A 155 -5.72 -10.74 1.36
N PHE A 156 -4.45 -11.10 1.50
CA PHE A 156 -3.99 -12.44 1.19
C PHE A 156 -3.60 -13.15 2.48
N ALA A 157 -4.54 -13.93 3.04
CA ALA A 157 -4.27 -14.79 4.18
C ALA A 157 -3.51 -16.02 3.67
N ASN A 158 -2.17 -16.00 3.68
CA ASN A 158 -1.45 -17.25 3.45
C ASN A 158 -1.51 -18.11 4.72
N ARG A 159 -1.93 -19.36 4.54
CA ARG A 159 -2.18 -20.34 5.60
C ARG A 159 -0.85 -20.83 6.19
N TYR A 160 -0.34 -20.15 7.21
CA TYR A 160 0.65 -20.71 8.15
C TYR A 160 -0.02 -20.90 9.51
N PHE A 161 -0.95 -21.85 9.58
CA PHE A 161 -1.19 -22.56 10.84
C PHE A 161 -0.08 -23.61 10.94
N PRO A 162 0.85 -23.55 11.91
CA PRO A 162 1.67 -24.71 12.19
C PRO A 162 0.73 -25.85 12.56
N GLU A 163 0.84 -26.99 11.89
CA GLU A 163 0.21 -28.22 12.38
C GLU A 163 0.79 -28.49 13.78
N HIS A 164 -0.07 -28.40 14.79
CA HIS A 164 0.24 -28.91 16.12
C HIS A 164 0.21 -30.44 16.06
N GLY A 165 1.31 -31.12 16.40
CA GLY A 165 1.36 -32.56 16.65
C GLY A 165 2.65 -33.22 16.19
#